data_AF-A0A976Q2M4-F1
#
_entry.id   AF-A0A976Q2M4-F1
#
_cell.length_a   1.000
_cell.length_b   1.000
_cell.length_c   1.000
_cell.angle_alpha   90.00
_cell.angle_beta   90.00
_cell.angle_gamma   90.00
#
_symmetry.space_group_name_H-M   'P 1'
#
loop_
_entity.id
_entity.type
_entity.pdbx_description
1 polymer ?
#
loop_
_entity_poly.entity_id
_entity_poly.type
_entity_poly.pdbx_seq_one_letter_code
_entity_poly.pdbx_strand_id
1 'polypeptide(L)'
;MSTIREQIDARLRQARLDRDEPTKTVIGMLKAKALVALKDGSGREEDDALWQSTLSAYAKELKKSMAAYAELGERGAEPIAAAQFELDFCQQYMPKKLDEAETEALVRKVAADNGITDTKGMGRLMGAVMKTHRDQVDADLVKAAAARVLAG
;
A
#
# COMPACT_ATOMS: atom_id res chain seq x y z
N MET A 1 -4.59 -1.73 22.12
CA MET A 1 -4.17 -0.92 20.96
C MET A 1 -5.42 -0.57 20.18
N SER A 2 -5.60 0.68 19.79
CA SER A 2 -6.77 1.07 18.97
C SER A 2 -6.63 0.48 17.57
N THR A 3 -7.69 -0.13 17.06
CA THR A 3 -7.77 -0.68 15.70
C THR A 3 -7.59 0.44 14.65
N ILE A 4 -7.20 0.08 13.43
CA ILE A 4 -7.06 1.05 12.33
C ILE A 4 -8.38 1.77 12.09
N ARG A 5 -9.49 1.03 12.17
CA ARG A 5 -10.84 1.59 12.10
C ARG A 5 -11.06 2.68 13.15
N GLU A 6 -10.78 2.39 14.41
CA GLU A 6 -10.96 3.35 15.51
C GLU A 6 -10.10 4.60 15.33
N GLN A 7 -8.87 4.45 14.83
CA GLN A 7 -7.98 5.57 14.53
C GLN A 7 -8.54 6.44 13.39
N ILE A 8 -9.02 5.83 12.30
CA ILE A 8 -9.67 6.53 11.19
C ILE A 8 -10.94 7.26 11.65
N ASP A 9 -11.76 6.62 12.49
CA ASP A 9 -12.96 7.22 13.06
C ASP A 9 -12.64 8.40 13.98
N ALA A 10 -11.58 8.29 14.80
CA ALA A 10 -11.11 9.39 15.63
C ALA A 10 -10.61 10.57 14.78
N ARG A 11 -9.82 10.28 13.72
CA ARG A 11 -9.33 11.31 12.80
C ARG A 11 -10.46 12.00 12.05
N LEU A 12 -11.53 11.26 11.68
CA LEU A 12 -12.71 11.85 11.05
C LEU A 12 -13.43 12.84 11.98
N ARG A 13 -13.52 12.53 13.27
CA ARG A 13 -14.13 13.45 14.24
C ARG A 13 -13.32 14.74 14.35
N GLN A 14 -12.00 14.63 14.44
CA GLN A 14 -11.11 15.81 14.45
C GLN A 14 -11.24 16.62 13.16
N ALA A 15 -11.19 15.97 11.99
CA ALA A 15 -11.34 16.65 10.71
C ALA A 15 -12.68 17.41 10.56
N ARG A 16 -13.75 16.94 11.21
CA ARG A 16 -15.03 17.66 11.26
C ARG A 16 -14.97 18.92 12.14
N LEU A 17 -14.25 18.86 13.26
CA LEU A 17 -14.04 20.01 14.15
C LEU A 17 -13.15 21.06 13.47
N ASP A 18 -12.07 20.60 12.84
CA ASP A 18 -11.06 21.44 12.18
C ASP A 18 -11.53 21.97 10.80
N ARG A 19 -12.68 21.49 10.30
CA ARG A 19 -13.18 21.76 8.93
C ARG A 19 -12.17 21.38 7.83
N ASP A 20 -11.43 20.31 8.07
CA ASP A 20 -10.44 19.74 7.15
C ASP A 20 -11.14 18.94 6.04
N GLU A 21 -11.56 19.62 4.97
CA GLU A 21 -12.22 18.99 3.80
C GLU A 21 -11.37 17.89 3.13
N PRO A 22 -10.06 18.06 2.91
CA PRO A 22 -9.22 17.01 2.33
C PRO A 22 -9.23 15.72 3.16
N THR A 23 -9.08 15.83 4.48
CA THR A 23 -9.11 14.64 5.37
C THR A 23 -10.49 13.99 5.40
N LYS A 24 -11.57 14.77 5.40
CA LYS A 24 -12.93 14.19 5.34
C LYS A 24 -13.16 13.42 4.05
N THR A 25 -12.66 13.95 2.93
CA THR A 25 -12.77 13.32 1.61
C THR A 25 -12.05 11.97 1.58
N VAL A 26 -10.77 11.93 1.96
CA VAL A 26 -9.98 10.68 1.93
C VAL A 26 -10.58 9.62 2.86
N ILE A 27 -11.02 10.00 4.07
CA ILE A 27 -11.66 9.05 4.99
C ILE A 27 -12.99 8.54 4.43
N GLY A 28 -13.77 9.40 3.79
CA GLY A 28 -15.00 9.02 3.10
C GLY A 28 -14.75 7.97 2.01
N MET A 29 -13.73 8.20 1.18
CA MET A 29 -13.32 7.26 0.13
C MET A 29 -12.85 5.92 0.71
N LEU A 30 -12.02 5.94 1.76
CA LEU A 30 -11.55 4.73 2.44
C LEU A 30 -12.71 3.91 3.01
N LYS A 31 -13.66 4.57 3.68
CA LYS A 31 -14.88 3.93 4.20
C LYS A 31 -15.74 3.33 3.10
N ALA A 32 -15.91 4.03 1.99
CA ALA A 32 -16.66 3.52 0.85
C ALA A 32 -16.00 2.26 0.26
N LYS A 33 -14.67 2.27 0.10
CA LYS A 33 -13.91 1.12 -0.40
C LYS A 33 -13.97 -0.07 0.57
N ALA A 34 -13.84 0.16 1.87
CA ALA A 34 -14.00 -0.88 2.89
C ALA A 34 -15.41 -1.50 2.85
N LEU A 35 -16.45 -0.67 2.70
CA LEU A 35 -17.84 -1.13 2.58
C LEU A 35 -18.06 -1.96 1.31
N VAL A 36 -17.48 -1.58 0.18
CA VAL A 36 -17.52 -2.37 -1.06
C VAL A 36 -16.83 -3.71 -0.86
N ALA A 37 -15.67 -3.72 -0.20
CA ALA A 37 -14.91 -4.94 0.09
C ALA A 37 -15.65 -5.89 1.05
N LEU A 38 -16.45 -5.38 1.98
CA LEU A 38 -17.33 -6.18 2.85
C LEU A 38 -18.53 -6.78 2.11
N LYS A 39 -18.97 -6.14 1.02
CA LYS A 39 -20.18 -6.51 0.27
C LYS A 39 -19.91 -7.30 -1.01
N ASP A 40 -18.67 -7.65 -1.28
CA ASP A 40 -18.27 -8.35 -2.51
C ASP A 40 -18.59 -9.86 -2.51
N GLY A 41 -19.20 -10.37 -1.44
CA GLY A 41 -19.55 -11.79 -1.30
C GLY A 41 -18.40 -12.69 -0.84
N SER A 42 -17.23 -12.13 -0.51
CA SER A 42 -16.08 -12.90 -0.01
C SER A 42 -16.20 -13.35 1.45
N GLY A 43 -17.23 -12.91 2.17
CA GLY A 43 -17.43 -13.22 3.59
C GLY A 43 -16.41 -12.55 4.51
N ARG A 44 -15.74 -11.49 4.06
CA ARG A 44 -14.79 -10.72 4.87
C ARG A 44 -15.48 -10.05 6.05
N GLU A 45 -14.80 -10.07 7.19
CA GLU A 45 -15.19 -9.33 8.39
C GLU A 45 -14.54 -7.95 8.40
N GLU A 46 -15.12 -7.01 9.15
CA GLU A 46 -14.59 -5.66 9.30
C GLU A 46 -13.49 -5.65 10.37
N ASP A 47 -12.32 -6.20 10.01
CA ASP A 47 -11.14 -6.28 10.87
C ASP A 47 -9.98 -5.39 10.37
N ASP A 48 -8.89 -5.33 11.13
CA ASP A 48 -7.71 -4.55 10.73
C ASP A 48 -7.07 -5.05 9.42
N ALA A 49 -7.19 -6.33 9.09
CA ALA A 49 -6.67 -6.88 7.84
C ALA A 49 -7.44 -6.34 6.62
N LEU A 50 -8.76 -6.19 6.73
CA LEU A 50 -9.58 -5.51 5.73
C LEU A 50 -9.12 -4.05 5.56
N TRP A 51 -8.92 -3.32 6.65
CA TRP A 51 -8.50 -1.92 6.58
C TRP A 51 -7.10 -1.77 5.98
N GLN A 52 -6.13 -2.62 6.37
CA GLN A 52 -4.79 -2.64 5.78
C GLN A 52 -4.81 -2.95 4.29
N SER A 53 -5.60 -3.94 3.88
CA SER A 53 -5.74 -4.29 2.46
C SER A 53 -6.42 -3.18 1.66
N THR A 54 -7.42 -2.50 2.24
CA THR A 54 -8.12 -1.36 1.64
C THR A 54 -7.18 -0.17 1.47
N LEU A 55 -6.43 0.19 2.52
CA LEU A 55 -5.40 1.25 2.49
C LEU A 55 -4.34 0.96 1.42
N SER A 56 -3.83 -0.28 1.38
CA SER A 56 -2.82 -0.70 0.41
C SER A 56 -3.33 -0.65 -1.03
N ALA A 57 -4.54 -1.16 -1.27
CA ALA A 57 -5.17 -1.12 -2.58
C ALA A 57 -5.40 0.33 -3.03
N TYR A 58 -5.85 1.20 -2.11
CA TYR A 58 -6.11 2.59 -2.44
C TYR A 58 -4.83 3.37 -2.73
N ALA A 59 -3.79 3.23 -1.92
CA ALA A 59 -2.50 3.85 -2.21
C ALA A 59 -1.92 3.42 -3.56
N LYS A 60 -2.11 2.16 -3.96
CA LYS A 60 -1.69 1.68 -5.28
C LYS A 60 -2.50 2.33 -6.42
N GLU A 61 -3.80 2.50 -6.23
CA GLU A 61 -4.68 3.21 -7.17
C GLU A 61 -4.24 4.68 -7.31
N LEU A 62 -4.01 5.39 -6.19
CA LEU A 62 -3.53 6.77 -6.18
C LEU A 62 -2.22 6.94 -6.93
N LYS A 63 -1.22 6.07 -6.68
CA LYS A 63 0.06 6.11 -7.41
C LYS A 63 -0.11 5.94 -8.92
N LYS A 64 -1.02 5.06 -9.34
CA LYS A 64 -1.34 4.87 -10.76
C LYS A 64 -2.05 6.09 -11.35
N SER A 65 -3.03 6.64 -10.63
CA SER A 65 -3.75 7.84 -11.05
C SER A 65 -2.81 9.03 -11.17
N MET A 66 -1.89 9.23 -10.22
CA MET A 66 -0.87 10.27 -10.29
C MET A 66 0.03 10.13 -11.52
N ALA A 67 0.46 8.91 -11.85
CA ALA A 67 1.24 8.67 -13.06
C ALA A 67 0.44 9.04 -14.32
N ALA A 68 -0.84 8.67 -14.40
CA ALA A 68 -1.72 9.03 -15.51
C ALA A 68 -1.98 10.55 -15.58
N TYR A 69 -2.14 11.23 -14.45
CA TYR A 69 -2.29 12.68 -14.41
C TYR A 69 -1.01 13.40 -14.82
N ALA A 70 0.16 12.84 -14.54
CA ALA A 70 1.44 13.43 -14.97
C ALA A 70 1.55 13.49 -16.50
N GLU A 71 0.92 12.56 -17.22
CA GLU A 71 0.84 12.58 -18.69
C GLU A 71 0.03 13.77 -19.24
N LEU A 72 -0.84 14.39 -18.41
CA LEU A 72 -1.65 15.55 -18.76
C LEU A 72 -0.90 16.89 -18.59
N GLY A 73 0.35 16.87 -18.14
CA GLY A 73 1.16 18.06 -17.91
C GLY A 73 0.55 18.99 -16.86
N GLU A 74 0.50 20.29 -17.16
CA GLU A 74 0.03 21.32 -16.23
C GLU A 74 -1.43 21.10 -15.75
N ARG A 75 -2.27 20.50 -16.61
CA ARG A 75 -3.67 20.16 -16.27
C ARG A 75 -3.79 19.02 -15.26
N GLY A 76 -2.70 18.28 -15.04
CA GLY A 76 -2.59 17.23 -14.04
C GLY A 76 -2.14 17.70 -12.66
N ALA A 77 -1.68 18.95 -12.50
CA ALA A 77 -1.06 19.41 -11.26
C ALA A 77 -2.00 19.36 -10.04
N GLU A 78 -3.23 19.86 -10.19
CA GLU A 78 -4.25 19.82 -9.13
C GLU A 78 -4.65 18.39 -8.73
N PRO A 79 -5.03 17.47 -9.66
CA PRO A 79 -5.38 16.11 -9.28
C PRO A 79 -4.18 15.30 -8.74
N ILE A 80 -2.94 15.60 -9.17
CA ILE A 80 -1.73 15.02 -8.56
C ILE A 80 -1.60 15.48 -7.11
N ALA A 81 -1.78 16.77 -6.82
CA ALA A 81 -1.68 17.30 -5.45
C ALA A 81 -2.73 16.69 -4.53
N ALA A 82 -3.98 16.55 -5.01
CA ALA A 82 -5.04 15.87 -4.28
C ALA A 82 -4.68 14.39 -4.02
N ALA A 83 -4.29 13.64 -5.06
CA ALA A 83 -3.92 12.24 -4.91
C ALA A 83 -2.68 12.04 -4.01
N GLN A 84 -1.74 12.97 -4.02
CA GLN A 84 -0.57 12.97 -3.15
C GLN A 84 -0.94 13.16 -1.67
N PHE A 85 -1.89 14.06 -1.38
CA PHE A 85 -2.42 14.24 -0.03
C PHE A 85 -3.10 12.95 0.46
N GLU A 86 -3.94 12.35 -0.38
CA GLU A 86 -4.62 11.10 -0.05
C GLU A 86 -3.65 9.95 0.17
N LEU A 87 -2.58 9.89 -0.62
CA LEU A 87 -1.53 8.88 -0.48
C LEU A 87 -0.77 9.05 0.84
N ASP A 88 -0.38 10.28 1.19
CA ASP A 88 0.28 10.58 2.47
C ASP A 88 -0.60 10.19 3.65
N PHE A 89 -1.89 10.57 3.61
CA PHE A 89 -2.85 10.17 4.63
C PHE A 89 -2.90 8.65 4.80
N CYS A 90 -2.98 7.90 3.70
CA CYS A 90 -2.99 6.44 3.75
C CYS A 90 -1.69 5.87 4.33
N GLN A 91 -0.54 6.47 4.03
CA GLN A 91 0.77 6.04 4.52
C GLN A 91 0.92 6.19 6.04
N GLN A 92 0.21 7.12 6.68
CA GLN A 92 0.23 7.29 8.14
C GLN A 92 -0.33 6.07 8.89
N TYR A 93 -1.22 5.30 8.25
CA TYR A 93 -1.84 4.09 8.82
C TYR A 93 -1.26 2.80 8.26
N MET A 94 -0.29 2.90 7.35
CA MET A 94 0.39 1.75 6.78
C MET A 94 1.77 1.57 7.40
N PRO A 95 2.22 0.32 7.56
CA PRO A 95 3.61 0.05 7.87
C PRO A 95 4.52 0.68 6.80
N LYS A 96 5.62 1.29 7.24
CA LYS A 96 6.62 1.86 6.32
C LYS A 96 7.11 0.76 5.39
N LYS A 97 6.83 0.93 4.10
CA LYS A 97 7.37 0.08 3.06
C LYS A 97 8.78 0.55 2.70
N LEU A 98 9.65 -0.42 2.47
CA LEU A 98 10.97 -0.25 1.93
C LEU A 98 10.89 0.34 0.51
N ASP A 99 11.84 1.20 0.17
CA ASP A 99 12.00 1.70 -1.20
C ASP A 99 12.56 0.60 -2.15
N GLU A 100 12.76 0.92 -3.42
CA GLU A 100 13.26 -0.06 -4.40
C GLU A 100 14.63 -0.64 -4.00
N ALA A 101 15.56 0.20 -3.55
CA ALA A 101 16.92 -0.21 -3.19
C ALA A 101 16.93 -1.03 -1.90
N GLU A 102 16.16 -0.59 -0.90
CA GLU A 102 15.98 -1.33 0.36
C GLU A 102 15.27 -2.67 0.13
N THR A 103 14.26 -2.70 -0.75
CA THR A 103 13.56 -3.93 -1.14
C THR A 103 14.53 -4.89 -1.83
N GLU A 104 15.37 -4.42 -2.75
CA GLU A 104 16.35 -5.27 -3.43
C GLU A 104 17.39 -5.85 -2.45
N ALA A 105 17.90 -5.04 -1.53
CA ALA A 105 18.83 -5.50 -0.50
C ALA A 105 18.18 -6.58 0.38
N LEU A 106 16.93 -6.39 0.78
CA LEU A 106 16.16 -7.38 1.53
C LEU A 106 15.98 -8.68 0.74
N VAL A 107 15.55 -8.59 -0.52
CA VAL A 107 15.35 -9.78 -1.38
C VAL A 107 16.65 -10.54 -1.56
N ARG A 108 17.77 -9.85 -1.79
CA ARG A 108 19.11 -10.47 -1.90
C ARG A 108 19.51 -11.22 -0.63
N LYS A 109 19.25 -10.62 0.53
CA LYS A 109 19.49 -11.26 1.82
C LYS A 109 18.64 -12.52 2.00
N VAL A 110 17.34 -12.43 1.76
CA VAL A 110 16.44 -13.59 1.88
C VAL A 110 16.80 -14.70 0.89
N ALA A 111 17.25 -14.34 -0.32
CA ALA A 111 17.75 -15.30 -1.30
C ALA A 111 18.98 -16.05 -0.78
N ALA A 112 19.97 -15.32 -0.26
CA ALA A 112 21.18 -15.91 0.33
C ALA A 112 20.87 -16.81 1.54
N ASP A 113 20.03 -16.33 2.47
CA ASP A 113 19.64 -17.07 3.68
C ASP A 113 18.90 -18.37 3.38
N ASN A 114 18.19 -18.44 2.24
CA ASN A 114 17.45 -19.62 1.79
C ASN A 114 18.19 -20.46 0.74
N GLY A 115 19.41 -20.08 0.36
CA GLY A 115 20.20 -20.74 -0.68
C GLY A 115 19.53 -20.70 -2.06
N ILE A 116 18.79 -19.64 -2.36
CA ILE A 116 18.10 -19.47 -3.64
C ILE A 116 18.98 -18.63 -4.55
N THR A 117 19.51 -19.24 -5.61
CA THR A 117 20.46 -18.60 -6.53
C THR A 117 20.00 -18.62 -7.98
N ASP A 118 18.84 -19.22 -8.28
CA ASP A 118 18.37 -19.40 -9.64
C ASP A 118 16.88 -19.09 -9.79
N THR A 119 16.49 -18.78 -11.02
CA THR A 119 15.12 -18.37 -11.38
C THR A 119 14.07 -19.45 -11.10
N LYS A 120 14.42 -20.73 -10.95
CA LYS A 120 13.46 -21.78 -10.54
C LYS A 120 13.03 -21.60 -9.08
N GLY A 121 13.88 -20.97 -8.26
CA GLY A 121 13.59 -20.64 -6.87
C GLY A 121 12.76 -19.36 -6.67
N MET A 122 12.40 -18.64 -7.74
CA MET A 122 11.64 -17.39 -7.69
C MET A 122 10.36 -17.47 -6.85
N GLY A 123 9.57 -18.54 -7.01
CA GLY A 123 8.35 -18.74 -6.22
C GLY A 123 8.64 -18.94 -4.73
N ARG A 124 9.72 -19.65 -4.40
CA ARG A 124 10.16 -19.86 -3.02
C ARG A 124 10.69 -18.57 -2.40
N LEU A 125 11.41 -17.77 -3.17
CA LEU A 125 11.94 -16.47 -2.74
C LEU A 125 10.82 -15.48 -2.45
N MET A 126 9.87 -15.33 -3.38
CA MET A 126 8.69 -14.49 -3.16
C MET A 126 7.88 -14.95 -1.93
N GLY A 127 7.67 -16.26 -1.77
CA GLY A 127 6.99 -16.82 -0.61
C GLY A 127 7.73 -16.53 0.71
N ALA A 128 9.06 -16.66 0.72
CA ALA A 128 9.87 -16.38 1.90
C ALA A 128 9.81 -14.89 2.30
N VAL A 129 10.00 -13.97 1.35
CA VAL A 129 9.91 -12.52 1.59
C VAL A 129 8.51 -12.14 2.07
N MET A 130 7.46 -12.63 1.41
CA MET A 130 6.07 -12.35 1.78
C MET A 130 5.65 -12.96 3.12
N LYS A 131 6.34 -14.00 3.59
CA LYS A 131 6.04 -14.60 4.89
C LYS A 131 6.56 -13.76 6.05
N THR A 132 7.73 -13.13 5.91
CA THR A 132 8.41 -12.42 7.00
C THR A 132 8.38 -10.89 6.88
N HIS A 133 8.16 -10.36 5.67
CA HIS A 133 8.28 -8.92 5.40
C HIS A 133 7.08 -8.35 4.62
N ARG A 134 5.94 -9.04 4.57
CA ARG A 134 4.73 -8.63 3.82
C ARG A 134 4.37 -7.16 4.02
N ASP A 135 4.42 -6.72 5.27
CA ASP A 135 4.01 -5.39 5.71
C ASP A 135 5.05 -4.32 5.37
N GLN A 136 6.29 -4.72 5.11
CA GLN A 136 7.42 -3.83 4.85
C GLN A 136 7.75 -3.73 3.36
N VAL A 137 7.09 -4.50 2.48
CA VAL A 137 7.46 -4.58 1.07
C VAL A 137 6.26 -4.40 0.15
N ASP A 138 6.50 -3.86 -1.04
CA ASP A 138 5.51 -3.90 -2.10
C ASP A 138 5.68 -5.16 -2.96
N ALA A 139 4.59 -5.88 -3.22
CA ALA A 139 4.66 -7.15 -3.95
C ALA A 139 5.17 -7.01 -5.38
N ASP A 140 4.86 -5.90 -6.05
CA ASP A 140 5.38 -5.64 -7.39
C ASP A 140 6.89 -5.33 -7.34
N LEU A 141 7.34 -4.57 -6.33
CA LEU A 141 8.77 -4.30 -6.12
C LEU A 141 9.55 -5.58 -5.76
N VAL A 142 9.01 -6.44 -4.89
CA VAL A 142 9.63 -7.74 -4.56
C VAL A 142 9.77 -8.61 -5.81
N LYS A 143 8.73 -8.65 -6.66
CA LYS A 143 8.79 -9.41 -7.91
C LYS A 143 9.85 -8.87 -8.85
N ALA A 144 9.93 -7.55 -9.03
CA ALA A 144 10.93 -6.91 -9.87
C ALA A 144 12.36 -7.12 -9.32
N ALA A 145 12.56 -6.91 -8.02
CA ALA A 145 13.83 -7.13 -7.33
C ALA A 145 14.28 -8.59 -7.40
N ALA A 146 13.39 -9.54 -7.16
CA ALA A 146 13.71 -10.97 -7.24
C ALA A 146 14.11 -11.39 -8.66
N ALA A 147 13.49 -10.81 -9.68
CA ALA A 147 13.89 -11.06 -11.07
C ALA A 147 15.31 -10.54 -11.35
N ARG A 148 15.67 -9.35 -10.84
CA ARG A 148 17.02 -8.78 -10.97
C ARG A 148 18.07 -9.60 -10.21
N VAL A 149 17.77 -9.96 -8.95
CA VAL A 149 18.69 -10.71 -8.07
C VAL A 149 19.00 -12.11 -8.60
N LEU A 150 18.02 -12.78 -9.23
CA LEU A 150 18.17 -14.15 -9.74
C LEU A 150 18.60 -14.23 -11.21
N ALA A 151 18.61 -13.10 -11.93
CA ALA A 151 19.09 -13.03 -13.31
C ALA A 151 20.59 -12.70 -13.42
N GLY A 152 21.22 -12.29 -12.32
CA GLY A 152 22.67 -12.08 -12.21
C GLY A 152 23.36 -13.26 -11.54
#